data_AF-A0A0S6U1J0-F1
#
_entry.id   AF-A0A0S6U1J0-F1
#
_cell.length_a   1.000
_cell.length_b   1.000
_cell.length_c   1.000
_cell.angle_alpha   90.00
_cell.angle_beta   90.00
_cell.angle_gamma   90.00
#
_symmetry.space_group_name_H-M   'P 1'
#
loop_
_entity.id
_entity.type
_entity.pdbx_description
1 polymer ?
#
loop_
_entity_poly.entity_id
_entity_poly.type
_entity_poly.pdbx_seq_one_letter_code
_entity_poly.pdbx_strand_id
1 'polypeptide(L)'
;MMLNVLNNIFSNREIATGIWLLISIAFVFISSQTRKAAKEVLRAACTKKLVIPFFIMICYAGLLVYWGTFLSLWKWVYIKDVTVWILFAGIPICFEAVEEHIDTHYFYNMVINNLKFTVFVEFIISVFTFSLIAELAIIPVLTFIFMLDAVAGMKEEFIIVKKLLIWLLAIAGFIFIWCTFKEALASYQTIEILDSIVSFCIPIILSVFYVPIAYFFAVYAKYEIVFIRMSFKEPRDKTIRCKHRFAILKSCGLSYKNLCHFEEYYIKNMYVTMKQTEFDNLIRNFKSNCF
;
A
#
# COMPACT_ATOMS: atom_id res chain seq x y z
N MET A 1 27.59 -4.21 -25.56
CA MET A 1 26.79 -3.13 -26.19
C MET A 1 25.46 -2.91 -25.47
N MET A 2 24.60 -3.93 -25.31
CA MET A 2 23.30 -3.79 -24.62
C MET A 2 23.40 -3.41 -23.13
N LEU A 3 24.37 -3.97 -22.38
CA LEU A 3 24.65 -3.60 -20.99
C LEU A 3 25.09 -2.13 -20.82
N ASN A 4 25.86 -1.58 -21.78
CA ASN A 4 26.31 -0.19 -21.72
C ASN A 4 25.17 0.81 -21.99
N VAL A 5 24.18 0.43 -22.80
CA VAL A 5 22.97 1.25 -23.03
C VAL A 5 22.06 1.23 -21.81
N LEU A 6 21.93 0.07 -21.15
CA LEU A 6 21.15 -0.07 -19.92
C LEU A 6 21.75 0.73 -18.76
N ASN A 7 23.09 0.73 -18.61
CA ASN A 7 23.78 1.50 -17.56
C ASN A 7 23.63 3.02 -17.68
N ASN A 8 23.24 3.55 -18.84
CA ASN A 8 22.98 5.00 -19.02
C ASN A 8 21.59 5.43 -18.53
N ILE A 9 20.69 4.48 -18.26
CA ILE A 9 19.29 4.76 -17.90
C ILE A 9 18.93 4.16 -16.53
N PHE A 10 19.47 2.98 -16.24
CA PHE A 10 19.20 2.21 -15.03
C PHE A 10 20.47 2.02 -14.19
N SER A 11 20.29 2.09 -12.88
CA SER A 11 21.31 1.79 -11.88
C SER A 11 21.63 0.29 -11.83
N ASN A 12 22.81 -0.06 -11.29
CA ASN A 12 23.22 -1.46 -11.12
C ASN A 12 22.20 -2.28 -10.33
N ARG A 13 21.54 -1.67 -9.35
CA ARG A 13 20.50 -2.29 -8.54
C ARG A 13 19.25 -2.62 -9.37
N GLU A 14 18.79 -1.66 -10.18
CA GLU A 14 17.62 -1.86 -11.06
C GLU A 14 17.90 -2.96 -12.07
N ILE A 15 19.10 -3.00 -12.64
CA ILE A 15 19.53 -4.05 -13.58
C ILE A 15 19.57 -5.41 -12.88
N ALA A 16 20.20 -5.51 -11.71
CA ALA A 16 20.28 -6.76 -10.94
C ALA A 16 18.89 -7.25 -10.51
N THR A 17 18.01 -6.34 -10.11
CA THR A 17 16.61 -6.64 -9.75
C THR A 17 15.85 -7.16 -10.97
N GLY A 18 16.02 -6.53 -12.13
CA GLY A 18 15.41 -6.97 -13.39
C GLY A 18 15.88 -8.37 -13.80
N ILE A 19 17.17 -8.68 -13.66
CA ILE A 19 17.73 -10.01 -13.91
C ILE A 19 17.09 -11.05 -12.99
N TRP A 20 17.06 -10.81 -11.68
CA TRP A 20 16.45 -11.74 -10.72
C TRP A 20 14.94 -11.91 -10.90
N LEU A 21 14.25 -10.84 -11.29
CA LEU A 21 12.82 -10.90 -11.60
C LEU A 21 12.57 -11.79 -12.83
N LEU A 22 13.38 -11.66 -13.89
CA LEU A 22 13.31 -12.56 -15.05
C LEU A 22 13.61 -14.02 -14.70
N ILE A 23 14.65 -14.26 -13.89
CA ILE A 23 14.99 -15.62 -13.40
C ILE A 23 13.83 -16.19 -12.59
N SER A 24 13.23 -15.40 -11.69
CA SER A 24 12.11 -15.81 -10.85
C SER A 24 10.88 -16.16 -11.68
N ILE A 25 10.54 -15.33 -12.67
CA ILE A 25 9.46 -15.60 -13.62
C ILE A 25 9.73 -16.90 -14.37
N ALA A 26 10.94 -17.07 -14.93
CA ALA A 26 11.32 -18.30 -15.62
C ALA A 26 11.16 -19.52 -14.71
N PHE A 27 11.63 -19.43 -13.46
CA PHE A 27 11.52 -20.51 -12.46
C PHE A 27 10.08 -20.93 -12.19
N VAL A 28 9.15 -19.97 -12.08
CA VAL A 28 7.72 -20.25 -11.89
C VAL A 28 7.16 -21.13 -13.02
N PHE A 29 7.64 -20.98 -14.25
CA PHE A 29 7.20 -21.74 -15.42
C PHE A 29 7.86 -23.11 -15.59
N ILE A 30 8.93 -23.44 -14.86
CA ILE A 30 9.67 -24.70 -15.01
C ILE A 30 8.85 -25.90 -14.50
N SER A 31 8.20 -25.79 -13.33
CA SER A 31 7.46 -26.90 -12.73
C SER A 31 5.95 -26.77 -12.95
N SER A 32 5.30 -27.90 -13.24
CA SER A 32 3.83 -27.96 -13.36
C SER A 32 3.14 -27.61 -12.04
N GLN A 33 3.76 -27.92 -10.90
CA GLN A 33 3.27 -27.61 -9.56
C GLN A 33 3.40 -26.12 -9.25
N THR A 34 4.55 -25.50 -9.52
CA THR A 34 4.78 -24.06 -9.30
C THR A 34 3.87 -23.22 -10.20
N ARG A 35 3.71 -23.63 -11.45
CA ARG A 35 2.80 -22.97 -12.40
C ARG A 35 1.34 -23.03 -11.92
N LYS A 36 0.91 -24.16 -11.37
CA LYS A 36 -0.45 -24.31 -10.83
C LYS A 36 -0.65 -23.40 -9.61
N ALA A 37 0.29 -23.42 -8.66
CA ALA A 37 0.26 -22.54 -7.49
C ALA A 37 0.25 -21.05 -7.88
N ALA A 38 1.11 -20.64 -8.82
CA ALA A 38 1.14 -19.28 -9.32
C ALA A 38 -0.19 -18.87 -9.99
N LYS A 39 -0.81 -19.77 -10.76
CA LYS A 39 -2.12 -19.52 -11.36
C LYS A 39 -3.23 -19.36 -10.31
N GLU A 40 -3.19 -20.13 -9.23
CA GLU A 40 -4.14 -20.02 -8.12
C GLU A 40 -3.96 -18.70 -7.38
N VAL A 41 -2.73 -18.30 -7.09
CA VAL A 41 -2.41 -16.98 -6.49
C VAL A 41 -2.87 -15.85 -7.39
N LEU A 42 -2.58 -15.91 -8.68
CA LEU A 42 -2.97 -14.87 -9.64
C LEU A 42 -4.50 -14.80 -9.79
N ARG A 43 -5.19 -15.95 -9.75
CA ARG A 43 -6.67 -15.99 -9.74
C ARG A 43 -7.25 -15.37 -8.47
N ALA A 44 -6.64 -15.61 -7.32
CA ALA A 44 -7.05 -15.00 -6.06
C ALA A 44 -6.81 -13.48 -6.04
N ALA A 45 -5.66 -13.04 -6.55
CA ALA A 45 -5.32 -11.63 -6.67
C ALA A 45 -6.23 -10.89 -7.67
N CYS A 46 -6.64 -11.55 -8.77
CA CYS A 46 -7.46 -10.97 -9.82
C CYS A 46 -8.98 -11.00 -9.54
N THR A 47 -9.41 -11.04 -8.27
CA THR A 47 -10.85 -10.89 -7.95
C THR A 47 -11.30 -9.44 -8.14
N LYS A 48 -12.57 -9.22 -8.54
CA LYS A 48 -13.12 -7.88 -8.76
C LYS A 48 -12.95 -6.95 -7.55
N LYS A 49 -12.98 -7.51 -6.34
CA LYS A 49 -12.79 -6.77 -5.08
C LYS A 49 -11.38 -6.22 -4.90
N LEU A 50 -10.36 -6.83 -5.52
CA LEU A 50 -8.97 -6.36 -5.45
C LEU A 50 -8.58 -5.56 -6.70
N VAL A 51 -8.98 -6.03 -7.89
CA VAL A 51 -8.63 -5.39 -9.16
C VAL A 51 -9.20 -3.98 -9.29
N ILE A 52 -10.44 -3.76 -8.82
CA ILE A 52 -11.09 -2.45 -8.93
C ILE A 52 -10.35 -1.40 -8.07
N PRO A 53 -10.14 -1.60 -6.74
CA PRO A 53 -9.33 -0.67 -5.94
C PRO A 53 -7.93 -0.48 -6.49
N PHE A 54 -7.28 -1.55 -6.96
CA PHE A 54 -5.95 -1.47 -7.56
C PHE A 54 -5.90 -0.57 -8.80
N PHE A 55 -6.87 -0.72 -9.70
CA PHE A 55 -6.98 0.14 -10.88
C PHE A 55 -7.25 1.60 -10.51
N ILE A 56 -8.11 1.85 -9.51
CA ILE A 56 -8.38 3.21 -9.00
C ILE A 56 -7.10 3.85 -8.45
N MET A 57 -6.27 3.11 -7.70
CA MET A 57 -4.98 3.61 -7.19
C MET A 57 -4.03 3.99 -8.34
N ILE A 58 -3.91 3.15 -9.36
CA ILE A 58 -3.06 3.44 -10.53
C ILE A 58 -3.58 4.65 -11.31
N CYS A 59 -4.90 4.76 -11.52
CA CYS A 59 -5.48 5.94 -12.16
C CYS A 59 -5.22 7.20 -11.34
N TYR A 60 -5.36 7.13 -10.02
CA TYR A 60 -5.07 8.25 -9.12
C TYR A 60 -3.61 8.66 -9.18
N ALA A 61 -2.68 7.71 -9.16
CA ALA A 61 -1.27 7.97 -9.40
C ALA A 61 -1.01 8.66 -10.75
N GLY A 62 -1.64 8.19 -11.82
CA GLY A 62 -1.53 8.80 -13.14
C GLY A 62 -1.99 10.25 -13.15
N LEU A 63 -3.07 10.57 -12.42
CA LEU A 63 -3.53 11.95 -12.24
C LEU A 63 -2.52 12.79 -11.45
N LEU A 64 -1.92 12.26 -10.38
CA LEU A 64 -0.89 12.96 -9.62
C LEU A 64 0.36 13.24 -10.46
N VAL A 65 0.80 12.27 -11.26
CA VAL A 65 1.93 12.43 -12.20
C VAL A 65 1.58 13.49 -13.25
N TYR A 66 0.40 13.41 -13.84
CA TYR A 66 -0.08 14.40 -14.79
C TYR A 66 -0.10 15.81 -14.19
N TRP A 67 -0.62 15.98 -12.97
CA TRP A 67 -0.55 17.25 -12.26
C TRP A 67 0.88 17.69 -11.95
N GLY A 68 1.75 16.75 -11.61
CA GLY A 68 3.18 17.00 -11.40
C GLY A 68 3.86 17.59 -12.63
N THR A 69 3.46 17.21 -13.85
CA THR A 69 4.08 17.72 -15.09
C THR A 69 3.89 19.23 -15.30
N PHE A 70 2.93 19.87 -14.63
CA PHE A 70 2.76 21.33 -14.66
C PHE A 70 3.76 22.07 -13.75
N LEU A 71 4.44 21.38 -12.84
CA LEU A 71 5.46 21.97 -11.98
C LEU A 71 6.77 22.11 -12.77
N SER A 72 7.40 23.29 -12.67
CA SER A 72 8.68 23.58 -13.34
C SER A 72 9.84 22.66 -12.92
N LEU A 73 9.71 22.01 -11.76
CA LEU A 73 10.70 21.08 -11.22
C LEU A 73 10.57 19.66 -11.80
N TRP A 74 9.48 19.33 -12.49
CA TRP A 74 9.20 17.95 -12.92
C TRP A 74 10.08 17.51 -14.09
N LYS A 75 10.74 16.36 -13.90
CA LYS A 75 11.50 15.65 -14.92
C LYS A 75 10.92 14.24 -15.09
N TRP A 76 10.94 13.71 -16.31
CA TRP A 76 10.46 12.34 -16.59
C TRP A 76 11.26 11.25 -15.86
N VAL A 77 12.47 11.56 -15.41
CA VAL A 77 13.31 10.68 -14.60
C VAL A 77 12.61 10.24 -13.30
N TYR A 78 11.75 11.09 -12.72
CA TYR A 78 11.06 10.83 -11.46
C TYR A 78 9.94 9.80 -11.53
N ILE A 79 9.49 9.41 -12.73
CA ILE A 79 8.40 8.46 -12.88
C ILE A 79 8.73 7.10 -12.28
N LYS A 80 10.02 6.73 -12.27
CA LYS A 80 10.50 5.49 -11.66
C LYS A 80 10.32 5.50 -10.15
N ASP A 81 10.67 6.61 -9.50
CA ASP A 81 10.57 6.77 -8.04
C ASP A 81 9.10 6.75 -7.61
N VAL A 82 8.23 7.44 -8.37
CA VAL A 82 6.77 7.39 -8.18
C VAL A 82 6.24 5.96 -8.33
N THR A 83 6.64 5.24 -9.38
CA THR A 83 6.17 3.87 -9.65
C THR A 83 6.56 2.91 -8.53
N VAL A 84 7.83 2.95 -8.10
CA VAL A 84 8.34 2.14 -6.99
C VAL A 84 7.57 2.46 -5.71
N TRP A 85 7.41 3.74 -5.38
CA TRP A 85 6.70 4.14 -4.17
C TRP A 85 5.23 3.65 -4.16
N ILE A 86 4.52 3.74 -5.29
CA ILE A 86 3.13 3.28 -5.36
C ILE A 86 3.04 1.78 -5.12
N LEU A 87 3.92 0.99 -5.75
CA LEU A 87 3.91 -0.47 -5.64
C LEU A 87 4.24 -0.95 -4.22
N PHE A 88 5.23 -0.34 -3.58
CA PHE A 88 5.77 -0.82 -2.31
C PHE A 88 5.24 -0.11 -1.07
N ALA A 89 4.73 1.12 -1.19
CA ALA A 89 4.17 1.89 -0.08
C ALA A 89 2.70 2.26 -0.31
N GLY A 90 2.38 2.89 -1.44
CA GLY A 90 1.03 3.42 -1.70
C GLY A 90 -0.07 2.36 -1.67
N ILE A 91 0.16 1.22 -2.34
CA ILE A 91 -0.79 0.10 -2.39
C ILE A 91 -0.97 -0.56 -1.02
N PRO A 92 0.09 -1.01 -0.31
CA PRO A 92 -0.04 -1.58 1.03
C PRO A 92 -0.81 -0.68 2.00
N ILE A 93 -0.50 0.62 2.03
CA ILE A 93 -1.17 1.58 2.90
C ILE A 93 -2.68 1.62 2.59
N CYS A 94 -3.06 1.68 1.32
CA CYS A 94 -4.47 1.70 0.95
C CYS A 94 -5.21 0.40 1.35
N PHE A 95 -4.54 -0.75 1.30
CA PHE A 95 -5.13 -2.03 1.72
C PHE A 95 -5.22 -2.19 3.23
N GLU A 96 -4.23 -1.68 3.97
CA GLU A 96 -4.27 -1.65 5.44
C GLU A 96 -5.43 -0.75 5.94
N ALA A 97 -5.73 0.34 5.23
CA ALA A 97 -6.88 1.19 5.51
C ALA A 97 -8.25 0.50 5.35
N VAL A 98 -8.32 -0.67 4.71
CA VAL A 98 -9.55 -1.45 4.50
C VAL A 98 -9.86 -2.40 5.67
N GLU A 99 -8.94 -2.56 6.63
CA GLU A 99 -9.14 -3.41 7.80
C GLU A 99 -10.33 -2.96 8.68
N GLU A 100 -10.97 -3.92 9.36
CA GLU A 100 -12.22 -3.69 10.10
C GLU A 100 -12.07 -2.67 11.26
N HIS A 101 -10.87 -2.61 11.84
CA HIS A 101 -10.52 -1.75 12.97
C HIS A 101 -9.37 -0.82 12.61
N ILE A 102 -9.71 0.35 12.08
CA ILE A 102 -8.75 1.43 11.83
C ILE A 102 -8.42 2.12 13.15
N ASP A 103 -7.13 2.19 13.49
CA ASP A 103 -6.61 2.98 14.62
C ASP A 103 -7.00 4.46 14.47
N THR A 104 -7.37 5.13 15.57
CA THR A 104 -7.70 6.56 15.59
C THR A 104 -6.59 7.44 15.03
N HIS A 105 -5.33 6.99 15.13
CA HIS A 105 -4.17 7.69 14.58
C HIS A 105 -3.65 7.11 13.26
N TYR A 106 -4.38 6.22 12.60
CA TYR A 106 -3.94 5.54 11.37
C TYR A 106 -3.45 6.52 10.28
N PHE A 107 -4.28 7.48 9.87
CA PHE A 107 -3.93 8.43 8.80
C PHE A 107 -2.80 9.39 9.21
N TYR A 108 -2.68 9.70 10.50
CA TYR A 108 -1.57 10.48 11.02
C TYR A 108 -0.26 9.68 10.99
N ASN A 109 -0.32 8.42 11.46
CA ASN A 109 0.79 7.48 11.47
C ASN A 109 1.26 7.16 10.05
N MET A 110 0.35 7.07 9.07
CA MET A 110 0.67 6.94 7.65
C MET A 110 1.64 8.03 7.17
N VAL A 111 1.37 9.29 7.50
CA VAL A 111 2.24 10.42 7.09
C VAL A 111 3.52 10.44 7.92
N ILE A 112 3.42 10.31 9.24
CA ILE A 112 4.58 10.37 10.14
C ILE A 112 5.55 9.22 9.91
N ASN A 113 5.07 8.00 9.64
CA ASN A 113 5.92 6.85 9.35
C ASN A 113 6.76 7.07 8.11
N ASN A 114 6.22 7.76 7.10
CA ASN A 114 6.94 8.14 5.89
C ASN A 114 7.86 9.37 6.06
N LEU A 115 7.80 10.04 7.22
CA LEU A 115 8.68 11.15 7.61
C LEU A 115 9.73 10.71 8.65
N LYS A 116 9.68 9.47 9.15
CA LYS A 116 10.63 8.97 10.13
C LYS A 116 12.04 8.95 9.53
N PHE A 117 13.04 9.04 10.42
CA PHE A 117 14.45 8.90 10.08
C PHE A 117 14.74 7.62 9.26
N THR A 118 13.94 6.57 9.43
CA THR A 118 13.98 5.37 8.59
C THR A 118 13.90 5.66 7.10
N VAL A 119 13.05 6.60 6.67
CA VAL A 119 12.91 6.97 5.25
C VAL A 119 14.15 7.71 4.74
N PHE A 120 14.79 8.50 5.60
CA PHE A 120 16.06 9.13 5.26
C PHE A 120 17.18 8.09 5.05
N VAL A 121 17.23 7.08 5.91
CA VAL A 121 18.14 5.94 5.78
C VAL A 121 17.85 5.13 4.52
N GLU A 122 16.58 4.84 4.25
CA GLU A 122 16.14 4.10 3.06
C GLU A 122 16.47 4.87 1.77
N PHE A 123 16.26 6.19 1.77
CA PHE A 123 16.64 7.05 0.65
C PHE A 123 18.15 7.04 0.40
N ILE A 124 18.97 7.16 1.44
CA ILE A 124 20.44 7.06 1.31
C ILE A 124 20.81 5.71 0.68
N ILE A 125 20.26 4.60 1.19
CA ILE A 125 20.50 3.28 0.63
C ILE A 125 20.03 3.20 -0.83
N SER A 126 18.96 3.90 -1.22
CA SER A 126 18.42 3.92 -2.58
C SER A 126 19.29 4.69 -3.57
N VAL A 127 19.87 5.82 -3.16
CA VAL A 127 20.67 6.70 -4.03
C VAL A 127 22.00 6.07 -4.44
N PHE A 128 22.62 5.30 -3.54
CA PHE A 128 23.91 4.67 -3.81
C PHE A 128 23.73 3.19 -4.16
N THR A 129 24.26 2.80 -5.32
CA THR A 129 24.22 1.41 -5.79
C THR A 129 25.60 0.82 -5.83
N PHE A 130 25.73 -0.43 -5.37
CA PHE A 130 27.00 -1.14 -5.42
C PHE A 130 27.36 -1.55 -6.85
N SER A 131 28.54 -2.16 -7.00
CA SER A 131 28.89 -2.84 -8.25
C SER A 131 27.82 -3.87 -8.64
N LEU A 132 27.57 -4.03 -9.94
CA LEU A 132 26.57 -4.96 -10.46
C LEU A 132 26.71 -6.39 -9.90
N ILE A 133 27.95 -6.87 -9.73
CA ILE A 133 28.23 -8.20 -9.19
C ILE A 133 27.80 -8.29 -7.72
N ALA A 134 28.06 -7.25 -6.92
CA ALA A 134 27.64 -7.20 -5.53
C ALA A 134 26.11 -7.16 -5.42
N GLU A 135 25.43 -6.31 -6.19
CA GLU A 135 23.96 -6.23 -6.22
C GLU A 135 23.33 -7.58 -6.61
N LEU A 136 23.91 -8.28 -7.59
CA LEU A 136 23.44 -9.60 -8.03
C LEU A 136 23.56 -10.67 -6.92
N ALA A 137 24.55 -10.56 -6.03
CA ALA A 137 24.72 -11.46 -4.89
C ALA A 137 23.82 -11.07 -3.69
N ILE A 138 23.65 -9.78 -3.45
CA ILE A 138 22.89 -9.23 -2.32
C ILE A 138 21.39 -9.53 -2.43
N ILE A 139 20.79 -9.25 -3.59
CA ILE A 139 19.35 -9.39 -3.83
C ILE A 139 18.81 -10.79 -3.46
N PRO A 140 19.38 -11.91 -3.93
CA PRO A 140 18.86 -13.25 -3.62
C PRO A 140 19.04 -13.59 -2.14
N VAL A 141 20.14 -13.16 -1.51
CA VAL A 141 20.37 -13.37 -0.07
C VAL A 141 19.32 -12.65 0.76
N LEU A 142 19.05 -11.37 0.47
CA LEU A 142 18.00 -10.61 1.15
C LEU A 142 16.61 -11.20 0.89
N THR A 143 16.32 -11.55 -0.36
CA THR A 143 15.05 -12.16 -0.75
C THR A 143 14.80 -13.46 0.03
N PHE A 144 15.83 -14.31 0.15
CA PHE A 144 15.74 -15.55 0.91
C PHE A 144 15.48 -15.31 2.41
N ILE A 145 16.16 -14.33 3.02
CA ILE A 145 15.93 -13.95 4.42
C ILE A 145 14.51 -13.43 4.62
N PHE A 146 14.00 -12.56 3.73
CA PHE A 146 12.62 -12.08 3.78
C PHE A 146 11.58 -13.19 3.60
N MET A 147 11.81 -14.14 2.71
CA MET A 147 10.93 -15.31 2.55
C MET A 147 10.88 -16.15 3.82
N LEU A 148 12.02 -16.39 4.47
CA LEU A 148 12.08 -17.10 5.74
C LEU A 148 11.36 -16.33 6.85
N ASP A 149 11.51 -15.00 6.90
CA ASP A 149 10.86 -14.15 7.91
C ASP A 149 9.34 -14.19 7.76
N ALA A 150 8.85 -14.08 6.51
CA ALA A 150 7.43 -14.18 6.19
C ALA A 150 6.84 -15.53 6.61
N VAL A 151 7.51 -16.64 6.34
CA VAL A 151 7.06 -17.98 6.74
C VAL A 151 7.12 -18.17 8.26
N ALA A 152 8.20 -17.70 8.90
CA ALA A 152 8.34 -17.74 10.37
C ALA A 152 7.27 -16.89 11.06
N GLY A 153 6.80 -15.82 10.42
CA GLY A 153 5.72 -14.97 10.92
C GLY A 153 4.34 -15.62 10.91
N MET A 154 4.12 -16.71 10.16
CA MET A 154 2.79 -17.35 10.03
C MET A 154 2.40 -18.21 11.23
N LYS A 155 3.37 -18.64 12.05
CA LYS A 155 3.11 -19.51 13.20
C LYS A 155 3.89 -19.06 14.43
N GLU A 156 3.21 -19.07 15.58
CA GLU A 156 3.82 -18.68 16.86
C GLU A 156 5.00 -19.60 17.27
N GLU A 157 5.06 -20.83 16.76
CA GLU A 157 6.16 -21.77 17.02
C GLU A 157 7.54 -21.29 16.54
N PHE A 158 7.59 -20.32 15.62
CA PHE A 158 8.84 -19.81 15.03
C PHE A 158 9.25 -18.41 15.51
N ILE A 159 8.72 -17.92 16.64
CA ILE A 159 9.05 -16.58 17.17
C ILE A 159 10.56 -16.37 17.38
N ILE A 160 11.29 -17.40 17.80
CA ILE A 160 12.76 -17.32 18.00
C ILE A 160 13.48 -17.13 16.66
N VAL A 161 13.07 -17.87 15.63
CA VAL A 161 13.63 -17.76 14.27
C VAL A 161 13.34 -16.37 13.71
N LYS A 162 12.10 -15.87 13.89
CA LYS A 162 11.72 -14.52 13.49
C LYS A 162 12.61 -13.45 14.14
N LYS A 163 12.85 -13.55 15.45
CA LYS A 163 13.77 -12.62 16.15
C LYS A 163 15.19 -12.65 15.58
N LEU A 164 15.71 -13.84 15.26
CA LEU A 164 17.04 -13.98 14.64
C LEU A 164 17.08 -13.35 13.25
N LEU A 165 16.05 -13.57 12.42
CA LEU A 165 15.97 -13.01 11.08
C LEU A 165 15.89 -11.47 11.11
N ILE A 166 15.09 -10.91 12.02
CA ILE A 166 15.02 -9.45 12.24
C ILE A 166 16.40 -8.91 12.65
N TRP A 167 17.11 -9.60 13.53
CA TRP A 167 18.45 -9.19 13.96
C TRP A 167 19.48 -9.25 12.81
N LEU A 168 19.43 -10.31 11.98
CA LEU A 168 20.26 -10.43 10.78
C LEU A 168 19.97 -9.32 9.76
N LEU A 169 18.68 -9.01 9.54
CA LEU A 169 18.26 -7.90 8.67
C LEU A 169 18.77 -6.55 9.21
N ALA A 170 18.74 -6.34 10.52
CA ALA A 170 19.27 -5.12 11.13
C ALA A 170 20.79 -4.99 10.90
N ILE A 171 21.57 -6.06 11.09
CA ILE A 171 23.01 -6.07 10.80
C ILE A 171 23.27 -5.79 9.34
N ALA A 172 22.56 -6.47 8.44
CA ALA A 172 22.67 -6.23 7.00
C ALA A 172 22.41 -4.74 6.70
N GLY A 173 21.32 -4.17 7.24
CA GLY A 173 21.00 -2.75 7.11
C GLY A 173 22.12 -1.83 7.59
N PHE A 174 22.74 -2.09 8.74
CA PHE A 174 23.90 -1.31 9.22
C PHE A 174 25.11 -1.42 8.28
N ILE A 175 25.40 -2.61 7.73
CA ILE A 175 26.47 -2.79 6.75
C ILE A 175 26.17 -1.99 5.47
N PHE A 176 24.91 -2.02 4.99
CA PHE A 176 24.47 -1.23 3.84
C PHE A 176 24.70 0.26 4.05
N ILE A 177 24.27 0.80 5.20
CA ILE A 177 24.46 2.21 5.55
C ILE A 177 25.96 2.56 5.56
N TRP A 178 26.79 1.73 6.18
CA TRP A 178 28.23 1.97 6.26
C TRP A 178 28.90 1.99 4.89
N CYS A 179 28.61 1.01 4.04
CA CYS A 179 29.18 0.94 2.69
C CYS A 179 28.68 2.09 1.82
N THR A 180 27.40 2.43 1.92
CA THR A 180 26.80 3.57 1.24
C THR A 180 27.46 4.89 1.64
N PHE A 181 27.71 5.08 2.94
CA PHE A 181 28.38 6.28 3.44
C PHE A 181 29.80 6.45 2.89
N LYS A 182 30.54 5.34 2.70
CA LYS A 182 31.85 5.36 2.05
C LYS A 182 31.78 5.79 0.58
N GLU A 183 30.82 5.27 -0.16
CA GLU A 183 30.62 5.64 -1.57
C GLU A 183 30.13 7.09 -1.71
N ALA A 184 29.30 7.57 -0.78
CA ALA A 184 28.84 8.95 -0.72
C ALA A 184 29.98 9.96 -0.59
N LEU A 185 30.98 9.66 0.25
CA LEU A 185 32.16 10.51 0.40
C LEU A 185 33.04 10.53 -0.86
N ALA A 186 33.02 9.47 -1.68
CA ALA A 186 33.82 9.35 -2.89
C ALA A 186 33.18 10.03 -4.11
N SER A 187 31.84 10.06 -4.21
CA SER A 187 31.11 10.53 -5.40
C SER A 187 30.45 11.92 -5.27
N TYR A 188 30.69 12.65 -4.18
CA TYR A 188 30.02 13.93 -3.85
C TYR A 188 30.03 14.98 -4.98
N GLN A 189 31.01 14.94 -5.89
CA GLN A 189 31.14 15.93 -6.98
C GLN A 189 30.24 15.67 -8.21
N THR A 190 29.59 14.51 -8.31
CA THR A 190 28.81 14.10 -9.50
C THR A 190 27.29 14.16 -9.32
N ILE A 191 26.82 14.51 -8.13
CA ILE A 191 25.40 14.46 -7.78
C ILE A 191 24.73 15.80 -8.13
N GLU A 192 23.72 15.77 -9.00
CA GLU A 192 22.79 16.89 -9.15
C GLU A 192 21.93 17.01 -7.88
N ILE A 193 22.29 17.95 -7.01
CA ILE A 193 21.67 18.18 -5.69
C ILE A 193 20.15 18.38 -5.81
N LEU A 194 19.70 19.08 -6.86
CA LEU A 194 18.29 19.38 -7.07
C LEU A 194 17.47 18.10 -7.32
N ASP A 195 17.93 17.22 -8.20
CA ASP A 195 17.21 15.98 -8.54
C ASP A 195 17.17 15.01 -7.36
N SER A 196 18.22 15.01 -6.52
CA SER A 196 18.27 14.24 -5.28
C SER A 196 17.25 14.74 -4.26
N ILE A 197 17.13 16.06 -4.10
CA ILE A 197 16.13 16.66 -3.21
C ILE A 197 14.71 16.35 -3.70
N VAL A 198 14.45 16.48 -5.00
CA VAL A 198 13.13 16.16 -5.56
C VAL A 198 12.81 14.68 -5.36
N SER A 199 13.74 13.77 -5.65
CA SER A 199 13.57 12.33 -5.47
C SER A 199 13.30 11.95 -4.01
N PHE A 200 13.95 12.62 -3.05
CA PHE A 200 13.69 12.46 -1.62
C PHE A 200 12.29 12.94 -1.21
N CYS A 201 11.81 14.04 -1.80
CA CYS A 201 10.51 14.62 -1.49
C CYS A 201 9.34 13.83 -2.11
N ILE A 202 9.54 13.07 -3.19
CA ILE A 202 8.48 12.31 -3.87
C ILE A 202 7.72 11.39 -2.91
N PRO A 203 8.36 10.48 -2.15
CA PRO A 203 7.68 9.63 -1.17
C PRO A 203 6.83 10.40 -0.16
N ILE A 204 7.34 11.54 0.33
CA ILE A 204 6.68 12.36 1.34
C ILE A 204 5.42 13.01 0.75
N ILE A 205 5.56 13.63 -0.42
CA ILE A 205 4.47 14.29 -1.13
C ILE A 205 3.39 13.27 -1.48
N LEU A 206 3.79 12.13 -2.05
CA LEU A 206 2.86 11.05 -2.39
C LEU A 206 2.17 10.49 -1.15
N SER A 207 2.86 10.33 -0.02
CA SER A 207 2.24 9.89 1.24
C SER A 207 1.10 10.81 1.66
N VAL A 208 1.29 12.12 1.59
CA VAL A 208 0.23 13.10 1.91
C VAL A 208 -0.92 13.01 0.91
N PHE A 209 -0.63 12.95 -0.39
CA PHE A 209 -1.66 12.83 -1.42
C PHE A 209 -2.39 11.48 -1.40
N TYR A 210 -1.80 10.43 -0.83
CA TYR A 210 -2.44 9.13 -0.69
C TYR A 210 -3.38 9.04 0.52
N VAL A 211 -3.33 9.98 1.47
CA VAL A 211 -4.24 9.99 2.62
C VAL A 211 -5.71 10.08 2.20
N PRO A 212 -6.13 11.01 1.30
CA PRO A 212 -7.51 11.08 0.82
C PRO A 212 -8.03 9.79 0.17
N ILE A 213 -7.22 9.12 -0.67
CA ILE A 213 -7.65 7.88 -1.34
C ILE A 213 -7.71 6.71 -0.36
N ALA A 214 -6.76 6.61 0.58
CA ALA A 214 -6.80 5.61 1.65
C ALA A 214 -8.05 5.81 2.53
N TYR A 215 -8.37 7.06 2.89
CA TYR A 215 -9.58 7.40 3.63
C TYR A 215 -10.86 7.05 2.86
N PHE A 216 -10.88 7.30 1.54
CA PHE A 216 -11.99 6.91 0.69
C PHE A 216 -12.22 5.39 0.69
N PHE A 217 -11.15 4.60 0.62
CA PHE A 217 -11.26 3.13 0.70
C PHE A 217 -11.70 2.65 2.08
N ALA A 218 -11.21 3.25 3.16
CA ALA A 218 -11.68 2.98 4.51
C ALA A 218 -13.20 3.17 4.65
N VAL A 219 -13.71 4.32 4.18
CA VAL A 219 -15.15 4.62 4.19
C VAL A 219 -15.92 3.65 3.29
N TYR A 220 -15.42 3.36 2.09
CA TYR A 220 -16.04 2.42 1.16
C TYR A 220 -16.15 1.01 1.76
N ALA A 221 -15.07 0.50 2.34
CA ALA A 221 -15.03 -0.80 3.00
C ALA A 221 -16.01 -0.86 4.18
N LYS A 222 -16.09 0.22 4.97
CA LYS A 222 -17.01 0.31 6.10
C LYS A 222 -18.47 0.28 5.64
N TYR A 223 -18.80 0.96 4.55
CA TYR A 223 -20.12 0.87 3.93
C TYR A 223 -20.46 -0.56 3.49
N GLU A 224 -19.51 -1.29 2.91
CA GLU A 224 -19.72 -2.69 2.50
C GLU A 224 -20.09 -3.55 3.71
N ILE A 225 -19.36 -3.43 4.82
CA ILE A 225 -19.63 -4.15 6.08
C ILE A 225 -21.02 -3.78 6.62
N VAL A 226 -21.33 -2.49 6.73
CA VAL A 226 -22.64 -2.00 7.21
C VAL A 226 -23.77 -2.55 6.35
N PHE A 227 -23.66 -2.49 5.03
CA PHE A 227 -24.70 -2.97 4.11
C PHE A 227 -24.85 -4.49 4.09
N ILE A 228 -23.79 -5.25 4.37
CA ILE A 228 -23.86 -6.70 4.58
C ILE A 228 -24.60 -6.98 5.89
N ARG A 229 -24.22 -6.35 7.00
CA ARG A 229 -24.87 -6.52 8.32
C ARG A 229 -26.36 -6.16 8.27
N MET A 230 -26.70 -5.07 7.60
CA MET A 230 -28.09 -4.67 7.37
C MET A 230 -28.85 -5.66 6.50
N SER A 231 -28.21 -6.26 5.49
CA SER A 231 -28.91 -7.18 4.58
C SER A 231 -29.50 -8.42 5.28
N PHE A 232 -28.95 -8.80 6.44
CA PHE A 232 -29.51 -9.85 7.28
C PHE A 232 -30.75 -9.42 8.08
N LYS A 233 -30.97 -8.10 8.23
CA LYS A 233 -32.02 -7.49 9.05
C LYS A 233 -33.03 -6.70 8.24
N GLU A 234 -32.89 -6.65 6.92
CA GLU A 234 -33.79 -5.94 6.03
C GLU A 234 -34.81 -6.89 5.37
N PRO A 235 -35.98 -6.38 4.97
CA PRO A 235 -36.89 -7.11 4.11
C PRO A 235 -36.19 -7.54 2.81
N ARG A 236 -36.62 -8.67 2.22
CA ARG A 236 -36.08 -9.16 0.94
C ARG A 236 -36.42 -8.25 -0.25
N ASP A 237 -37.35 -7.31 -0.09
CA ASP A 237 -37.73 -6.35 -1.13
C ASP A 237 -36.56 -5.43 -1.50
N LYS A 238 -36.17 -5.47 -2.78
CA LYS A 238 -35.06 -4.70 -3.33
C LYS A 238 -35.28 -3.18 -3.23
N THR A 239 -36.52 -2.71 -3.37
CA THR A 239 -36.83 -1.27 -3.37
C THR A 239 -36.62 -0.66 -1.99
N ILE A 240 -37.05 -1.35 -0.94
CA ILE A 240 -36.91 -0.94 0.46
C ILE A 240 -35.42 -0.94 0.86
N ARG A 241 -34.69 -2.00 0.51
CA ARG A 241 -33.24 -2.07 0.75
C ARG A 241 -32.47 -0.92 0.11
N CYS A 242 -32.81 -0.55 -1.14
CA CYS A 242 -32.21 0.60 -1.80
C CYS A 242 -32.51 1.91 -1.08
N LYS A 243 -33.75 2.13 -0.62
CA LYS A 243 -34.14 3.33 0.15
C LYS A 243 -33.36 3.43 1.47
N HIS A 244 -33.27 2.33 2.22
CA HIS A 244 -32.53 2.29 3.49
C HIS A 244 -31.04 2.62 3.29
N ARG A 245 -30.39 1.99 2.29
CA ARG A 245 -28.99 2.25 1.95
C ARG A 245 -28.75 3.70 1.53
N PHE A 246 -29.65 4.27 0.72
CA PHE A 246 -29.55 5.67 0.31
C PHE A 246 -29.72 6.64 1.49
N ALA A 247 -30.63 6.34 2.42
CA ALA A 247 -30.82 7.13 3.62
C ALA A 247 -29.54 7.17 4.49
N ILE A 248 -28.83 6.05 4.61
CA ILE A 248 -27.56 5.99 5.35
C ILE A 248 -26.45 6.70 4.60
N LEU A 249 -26.35 6.54 3.27
CA LEU A 249 -25.40 7.32 2.45
C LEU A 249 -25.61 8.82 2.66
N LYS A 250 -26.86 9.29 2.64
CA LYS A 250 -27.19 10.70 2.87
C LYS A 250 -26.92 11.16 4.31
N SER A 251 -27.02 10.26 5.29
CA SER A 251 -26.91 10.61 6.71
C SER A 251 -25.48 10.56 7.22
N CYS A 252 -24.70 9.56 6.80
CA CYS A 252 -23.31 9.39 7.23
C CYS A 252 -22.31 10.10 6.29
N GLY A 253 -22.65 10.27 5.01
CA GLY A 253 -21.79 10.93 4.02
C GLY A 253 -20.43 10.25 3.89
N LEU A 254 -19.35 11.04 3.97
CA LEU A 254 -17.98 10.53 3.99
C LEU A 254 -17.39 10.43 5.40
N SER A 255 -18.21 10.44 6.46
CA SER A 255 -17.71 10.37 7.84
C SER A 255 -17.54 8.91 8.29
N TYR A 256 -16.29 8.47 8.41
CA TYR A 256 -15.95 7.15 8.94
C TYR A 256 -16.47 6.97 10.38
N LYS A 257 -16.32 7.99 11.22
CA LYS A 257 -16.80 7.99 12.61
C LYS A 257 -18.32 7.75 12.70
N ASN A 258 -19.08 8.41 11.83
CA ASN A 258 -20.54 8.28 11.81
C ASN A 258 -20.96 6.86 11.37
N LEU A 259 -20.21 6.23 10.47
CA LEU A 259 -20.45 4.85 10.05
C LEU A 259 -20.16 3.85 11.17
N CYS A 260 -19.05 4.00 11.89
CA CYS A 260 -18.74 3.18 13.07
C CYS A 260 -19.85 3.31 14.13
N HIS A 261 -20.27 4.54 14.43
CA HIS A 261 -21.32 4.79 15.41
C HIS A 261 -22.67 4.18 14.99
N PHE A 262 -23.05 4.31 13.71
CA PHE A 262 -24.25 3.68 13.19
C PHE A 262 -24.20 2.15 13.29
N GLU A 263 -23.06 1.57 12.91
CA GLU A 263 -22.84 0.13 12.94
C GLU A 263 -22.97 -0.44 14.36
N GLU A 264 -22.33 0.19 15.33
CA GLU A 264 -22.26 -0.29 16.71
C GLU A 264 -23.57 -0.10 17.47
N TYR A 265 -24.23 1.06 17.33
CA TYR A 265 -25.37 1.44 18.17
C TYR A 265 -26.73 1.28 17.50
N TYR A 266 -26.83 1.37 16.17
CA TYR A 266 -28.13 1.47 15.48
C TYR A 266 -28.49 0.23 14.67
N ILE A 267 -27.53 -0.52 14.12
CA ILE A 267 -27.82 -1.77 13.39
C ILE A 267 -28.50 -2.81 14.30
N LYS A 268 -28.21 -2.82 15.61
CA LYS A 268 -28.87 -3.73 16.57
C LYS A 268 -30.38 -3.52 16.67
N ASN A 269 -30.86 -2.30 16.45
CA ASN A 269 -32.27 -1.92 16.56
C ASN A 269 -33.07 -2.23 15.27
N MET A 270 -32.40 -2.65 14.19
CA MET A 270 -33.06 -3.07 12.95
C MET A 270 -33.55 -4.52 13.05
N TYR A 271 -34.65 -4.81 12.35
CA TYR A 271 -35.24 -6.15 12.25
C TYR A 271 -36.02 -6.31 10.94
N VAL A 272 -36.19 -7.56 10.49
CA VAL A 272 -36.63 -7.89 9.12
C VAL A 272 -37.99 -7.32 8.74
N THR A 273 -38.91 -7.18 9.70
CA THR A 273 -40.28 -6.69 9.49
C THR A 273 -40.46 -5.20 9.80
N MET A 274 -39.36 -4.45 9.97
CA MET A 274 -39.40 -3.02 10.27
C MET A 274 -40.12 -2.22 9.18
N LYS A 275 -41.05 -1.34 9.59
CA LYS A 275 -41.76 -0.44 8.67
C LYS A 275 -40.88 0.74 8.25
N GLN A 276 -41.13 1.30 7.06
CA GLN A 276 -40.38 2.47 6.56
C GLN A 276 -40.41 3.66 7.53
N THR A 277 -41.54 3.93 8.18
CA THR A 277 -41.68 5.02 9.17
C THR A 277 -40.81 4.81 10.41
N GLU A 278 -40.65 3.57 10.86
CA GLU A 278 -39.79 3.22 11.99
C GLU A 278 -38.31 3.38 11.61
N PHE A 279 -37.95 2.98 10.39
CA PHE A 279 -36.61 3.19 9.85
C PHE A 279 -36.28 4.69 9.72
N ASP A 280 -37.22 5.49 9.21
CA ASP A 280 -37.04 6.94 9.10
C ASP A 280 -36.87 7.61 10.48
N ASN A 281 -37.59 7.14 11.49
CA ASN A 281 -37.41 7.58 12.89
C ASN A 281 -36.05 7.16 13.46
N LEU A 282 -35.59 5.94 13.16
CA LEU A 282 -34.25 5.47 13.54
C LEU A 282 -33.17 6.38 12.94
N ILE A 283 -33.29 6.75 11.66
CA ILE A 283 -32.35 7.68 11.00
C ILE A 283 -32.44 9.09 11.60
N ARG A 284 -33.63 9.57 11.99
CA ARG A 284 -33.77 10.86 12.69
C ARG A 284 -33.07 10.85 14.04
N ASN A 285 -33.26 9.80 14.84
CA ASN A 285 -32.60 9.62 16.14
C ASN A 285 -31.08 9.48 16.00
N PHE A 286 -30.61 8.88 14.89
CA PHE A 286 -29.19 8.85 14.57
C PHE A 286 -28.67 10.26 14.28
N LYS A 287 -29.39 11.03 13.46
CA LYS A 287 -28.98 12.40 13.12
C LYS A 287 -28.92 13.32 14.33
N SER A 288 -29.92 13.28 15.21
CA SER A 288 -29.95 14.14 16.41
C SER A 288 -28.83 13.86 17.42
N ASN A 289 -28.28 12.64 17.42
CA ASN A 289 -27.24 12.25 18.36
C ASN A 289 -25.82 12.44 17.80
N CYS A 290 -25.67 12.58 16.47
CA CYS A 290 -24.37 12.70 15.81
C CYS A 290 -24.08 14.10 15.23
N PHE A 291 -25.10 14.91 14.97
CA PHE A 291 -25.00 16.25 14.38
C PHE A 291 -25.70 17.26 15.28
#